data_AF-A0A7S3ZP63-F1
#
_entry.id   AF-A0A7S3ZP63-F1
#
_cell.length_a   1.000
_cell.length_b   1.000
_cell.length_c   1.000
_cell.angle_alpha   90.00
_cell.angle_beta   90.00
_cell.angle_gamma   90.00
#
_symmetry.space_group_name_H-M   'P 1'
#
loop_
_entity.id
_entity.type
_entity.pdbx_description
1 polymer ?
#
loop_
_entity_poly.entity_id
_entity_poly.type
_entity_poly.pdbx_seq_one_letter_code
_entity_poly.pdbx_strand_id
1 'polypeptide(L)'
;MSTTTVLTTEKPRQWLARLRVGKRDDDYIPERLKHAARPATKPDRTLQLVFALGVLVPFLAFAFLDPAGARDAFALQYATLAQLPSYIMTGPFVAAVLCLCVERVCYTLVWCCPKAFAEFCSKHNLGAPVDVIVRLFGVNKFFQLLGFAHLYLLGGLAPPSSLFALGVGATLVVWGQALNVGIYRAIGKAGVYYGYKFGVAVPWCTGFPFTLGLAHPQYLGSAATAYGCVLLSLTAAHVPGGYGGLAHAQALLYAYMAYVEHNL
;
A
#
# COMPACT_ATOMS: atom_id res chain seq x y z
N MET A 1 -15.26 22.67 19.36
CA MET A 1 -16.44 22.28 18.55
C MET A 1 -15.94 21.87 17.17
N SER A 2 -15.87 20.57 16.90
CA SER A 2 -15.40 20.03 15.62
C SER A 2 -16.62 19.80 14.73
N THR A 3 -16.70 20.52 13.63
CA THR A 3 -17.74 20.36 12.60
C THR A 3 -17.51 19.03 11.90
N THR A 4 -18.22 18.00 12.35
CA THR A 4 -18.37 16.75 11.62
C THR A 4 -19.15 17.06 10.35
N THR A 5 -18.45 17.29 9.24
CA THR A 5 -19.07 17.36 7.92
C THR A 5 -19.64 15.99 7.62
N VAL A 6 -20.94 15.83 7.88
CA VAL A 6 -21.73 14.69 7.42
C VAL A 6 -21.62 14.68 5.89
N LEU A 7 -20.91 13.69 5.35
CA LEU A 7 -20.95 13.36 3.94
C LEU A 7 -22.39 12.93 3.63
N THR A 8 -23.20 13.89 3.21
CA THR A 8 -24.55 13.65 2.70
C THR A 8 -24.46 12.62 1.59
N THR A 9 -25.30 11.59 1.66
CA THR A 9 -25.47 10.59 0.60
C THR A 9 -25.97 11.29 -0.68
N GLU A 10 -25.04 11.76 -1.52
CA GLU A 10 -25.35 12.32 -2.83
C GLU A 10 -26.09 11.27 -3.67
N LYS A 11 -27.14 11.71 -4.38
CA LYS A 11 -27.96 10.80 -5.20
C LYS A 11 -27.12 10.24 -6.36
N PRO A 12 -27.30 8.96 -6.76
CA PRO A 12 -26.53 8.29 -7.82
C PRO A 12 -26.35 9.06 -9.14
N ARG A 13 -27.28 9.98 -9.47
CA ARG A 13 -27.26 10.75 -10.73
C ARG A 13 -26.36 11.99 -10.71
N GLN A 14 -26.00 12.53 -9.53
CA GLN A 14 -25.32 13.82 -9.44
C GLN A 14 -23.83 13.75 -9.85
N TRP A 15 -23.14 12.65 -9.59
CA TRP A 15 -21.73 12.48 -9.97
C TRP A 15 -21.54 12.07 -11.43
N LEU A 16 -22.48 11.31 -12.02
CA LEU A 16 -22.50 11.06 -13.47
C LEU A 16 -22.61 12.36 -14.28
N ALA A 17 -23.40 13.32 -13.80
CA ALA A 17 -23.52 14.62 -14.43
C ALA A 17 -22.17 15.38 -14.43
N ARG A 18 -21.36 15.26 -13.35
CA ARG A 18 -20.01 15.88 -13.29
C ARG A 18 -19.03 15.23 -14.27
N LEU A 19 -19.11 13.92 -14.50
CA LEU A 19 -18.23 13.21 -15.44
C LEU A 19 -18.54 13.52 -16.91
N ARG A 20 -19.80 13.86 -17.24
CA ARG A 20 -20.23 14.21 -18.61
C ARG A 20 -19.80 15.60 -19.08
N VAL A 21 -19.29 16.45 -18.18
CA VAL A 21 -18.81 17.81 -18.51
C VAL A 21 -17.31 17.81 -18.93
N GLY A 22 -16.63 16.65 -18.92
CA GLY A 22 -15.23 16.51 -19.30
C GLY A 22 -14.98 16.53 -20.82
N LYS A 23 -13.92 17.25 -21.25
CA LYS A 23 -13.41 17.35 -22.64
C LYS A 23 -13.29 15.99 -23.35
N ARG A 24 -13.39 16.02 -24.70
CA ARG A 24 -13.20 14.91 -25.65
C ARG A 24 -11.93 14.10 -25.35
N ASP A 25 -11.99 12.78 -25.56
CA ASP A 25 -10.99 11.77 -25.17
C ASP A 25 -9.66 11.83 -25.98
N ASP A 26 -9.50 12.76 -26.94
CA ASP A 26 -8.36 12.80 -27.86
C ASP A 26 -7.09 13.51 -27.30
N ASP A 27 -7.18 14.17 -26.14
CA ASP A 27 -6.06 14.86 -25.47
C ASP A 27 -5.66 14.15 -24.16
N TYR A 28 -5.09 12.94 -24.25
CA TYR A 28 -4.51 12.30 -23.06
C TYR A 28 -3.30 13.11 -22.56
N ILE A 29 -3.46 13.78 -21.43
CA ILE A 29 -2.38 14.41 -20.68
C ILE A 29 -1.99 13.46 -19.54
N PRO A 30 -0.75 12.94 -19.48
CA PRO A 30 -0.26 12.15 -18.35
C PRO A 30 -0.56 12.83 -17.01
N GLU A 31 -0.97 12.08 -15.99
CA GLU A 31 -1.38 12.66 -14.69
C GLU A 31 -0.31 13.55 -14.05
N ARG A 32 0.97 13.19 -14.20
CA ARG A 32 2.10 14.03 -13.74
C ARG A 32 2.09 15.45 -14.32
N LEU A 33 1.54 15.63 -15.53
CA LEU A 33 1.46 16.92 -16.20
C LEU A 33 0.18 17.69 -15.81
N LYS A 34 -0.90 17.00 -15.43
CA LYS A 34 -2.14 17.64 -14.94
C LYS A 34 -1.94 18.43 -13.65
N HIS A 35 -0.85 18.17 -12.93
CA HIS A 35 -0.51 18.80 -11.67
C HIS A 35 0.76 19.66 -11.73
N ALA A 36 1.34 19.88 -12.92
CA ALA A 36 2.58 20.64 -13.09
C ALA A 36 2.49 22.10 -12.57
N ALA A 37 1.29 22.69 -12.57
CA ALA A 37 1.05 24.04 -12.06
C ALA A 37 0.87 24.10 -10.53
N ARG A 38 0.78 22.96 -9.83
CA ARG A 38 0.62 22.95 -8.37
C ARG A 38 1.97 23.22 -7.69
N PRO A 39 1.99 23.98 -6.58
CA PRO A 39 3.23 24.24 -5.87
C PRO A 39 3.85 22.91 -5.42
N ALA A 40 5.12 22.73 -5.75
CA ALA A 40 5.87 21.58 -5.31
C ALA A 40 5.91 21.54 -3.78
N THR A 41 5.58 20.40 -3.19
CA THR A 41 5.74 20.22 -1.74
C THR A 41 7.21 20.34 -1.41
N LYS A 42 7.57 21.39 -0.66
CA LYS A 42 8.96 21.59 -0.22
C LYS A 42 9.31 20.48 0.77
N PRO A 43 10.40 19.73 0.55
CA PRO A 43 10.83 18.72 1.51
C PRO A 43 11.16 19.35 2.86
N ASP A 44 10.66 18.75 3.94
CA ASP A 44 11.02 19.10 5.31
C ASP A 44 12.22 18.24 5.72
N ARG A 45 13.42 18.85 5.74
CA ARG A 45 14.68 18.16 6.05
C ARG A 45 14.72 17.65 7.48
N THR A 46 14.12 18.37 8.43
CA THR A 46 14.05 17.94 9.82
C THR A 46 13.18 16.71 9.93
N LEU A 47 12.00 16.73 9.30
CA LEU A 47 11.12 15.57 9.30
C LEU A 47 11.75 14.38 8.56
N GLN A 48 12.42 14.58 7.42
CA GLN A 48 13.16 13.53 6.74
C GLN A 48 14.23 12.90 7.62
N LEU A 49 14.99 13.70 8.37
CA LEU A 49 16.01 13.22 9.29
C LEU A 49 15.40 12.44 10.45
N VAL A 50 14.36 12.97 11.10
CA VAL A 50 13.62 12.25 12.15
C VAL A 50 13.09 10.93 11.59
N PHE A 51 12.61 10.94 10.35
CA PHE A 51 12.12 9.75 9.71
C PHE A 51 13.25 8.72 9.48
N ALA A 52 14.36 9.14 8.88
CA ALA A 52 15.50 8.27 8.64
C ALA A 52 16.05 7.68 9.94
N LEU A 53 16.23 8.51 10.98
CA LEU A 53 16.72 8.07 12.29
C LEU A 53 15.75 7.14 13.00
N GLY A 54 14.43 7.36 12.87
CA GLY A 54 13.42 6.48 13.46
C GLY A 54 13.44 5.04 12.92
N VAL A 55 14.04 4.81 11.75
CA VAL A 55 14.29 3.47 11.21
C VAL A 55 15.73 3.00 11.47
N LEU A 56 16.71 3.87 11.20
CA LEU A 56 18.13 3.52 11.29
C LEU A 56 18.59 3.27 12.73
N VAL A 57 18.13 4.07 13.70
CA VAL A 57 18.56 3.92 15.09
C VAL A 57 18.07 2.60 15.68
N PRO A 58 16.77 2.22 15.60
CA PRO A 58 16.34 0.89 16.05
C PRO A 58 17.08 -0.22 15.32
N PHE A 59 17.24 -0.12 14.00
CA PHE A 59 17.96 -1.12 13.23
C PHE A 59 19.39 -1.36 13.74
N LEU A 60 20.18 -0.27 13.90
CA LEU A 60 21.56 -0.37 14.37
C LEU A 60 21.63 -0.80 15.84
N ALA A 61 20.76 -0.27 16.70
CA ALA A 61 20.72 -0.62 18.11
C ALA A 61 20.41 -2.11 18.29
N PHE A 62 19.38 -2.63 17.62
CA PHE A 62 19.03 -4.04 17.71
C PHE A 62 20.06 -4.95 17.03
N ALA A 63 20.71 -4.52 15.95
CA ALA A 63 21.81 -5.27 15.34
C ALA A 63 23.03 -5.38 16.29
N PHE A 64 23.29 -4.33 17.07
CA PHE A 64 24.34 -4.33 18.08
C PHE A 64 23.98 -5.17 19.31
N LEU A 65 22.74 -5.06 19.79
CA LEU A 65 22.25 -5.81 20.96
C LEU A 65 22.06 -7.31 20.68
N ASP A 66 21.72 -7.67 19.44
CA ASP A 66 21.47 -9.05 19.02
C ASP A 66 22.09 -9.35 17.65
N PRO A 67 23.43 -9.43 17.57
CA PRO A 67 24.15 -9.64 16.31
C PRO A 67 23.91 -11.04 15.73
N ALA A 68 23.64 -12.05 16.57
CA ALA A 68 23.27 -13.38 16.11
C ALA A 68 21.90 -13.35 15.44
N GLY A 69 20.89 -12.78 16.10
CA GLY A 69 19.54 -12.62 15.55
C GLY A 69 19.50 -11.78 14.27
N ALA A 70 20.36 -10.76 14.16
CA ALA A 70 20.51 -10.00 12.93
C ALA A 70 21.04 -10.87 11.78
N ARG A 71 22.12 -11.63 12.01
CA ARG A 71 22.67 -12.55 11.01
C ARG A 71 21.66 -13.60 10.57
N ASP A 72 20.93 -14.18 11.52
CA ASP A 72 19.92 -15.21 11.23
C ASP A 72 18.76 -14.62 10.41
N ALA A 73 18.28 -13.43 10.76
CA ALA A 73 17.26 -12.74 9.99
C ALA A 73 17.70 -12.47 8.54
N PHE A 74 18.93 -11.99 8.33
CA PHE A 74 19.48 -11.81 6.98
C PHE A 74 19.67 -13.13 6.24
N ALA A 75 20.12 -14.19 6.92
CA ALA A 75 20.29 -15.52 6.34
C ALA A 75 18.95 -16.10 5.86
N LEU A 76 17.87 -15.94 6.64
CA LEU A 76 16.52 -16.39 6.26
C LEU A 76 15.97 -15.62 5.05
N GLN A 77 16.18 -14.31 4.99
CA GLN A 77 15.78 -13.49 3.83
C GLN A 77 16.59 -13.86 2.58
N TYR A 78 17.91 -14.04 2.74
CA TYR A 78 18.76 -14.51 1.65
C TYR A 78 18.34 -15.91 1.15
N ALA A 79 18.10 -16.85 2.06
CA ALA A 79 17.64 -18.19 1.72
C ALA A 79 16.29 -18.17 0.99
N THR A 80 15.38 -17.28 1.41
CA THR A 80 14.10 -17.05 0.72
C THR A 80 14.30 -16.63 -0.73
N LEU A 81 15.23 -15.71 -1.01
CA LEU A 81 15.54 -15.31 -2.38
C LEU A 81 16.27 -16.40 -3.17
N ALA A 82 17.23 -17.08 -2.54
CA ALA A 82 18.01 -18.15 -3.18
C ALA A 82 17.13 -19.36 -3.57
N GLN A 83 16.10 -19.66 -2.79
CA GLN A 83 15.13 -20.73 -3.05
C GLN A 83 13.96 -20.28 -3.94
N LEU A 84 13.97 -19.06 -4.48
CA LEU A 84 12.88 -18.58 -5.34
C LEU A 84 12.49 -19.57 -6.45
N PRO A 85 13.44 -20.19 -7.20
CA PRO A 85 13.09 -21.15 -8.25
C PRO A 85 12.33 -22.39 -7.74
N SER A 86 12.50 -22.78 -6.47
CA SER A 86 11.85 -23.99 -5.93
C SER A 86 10.40 -23.75 -5.49
N TYR A 87 10.01 -22.53 -5.14
CA TYR A 87 8.65 -22.25 -4.67
C TYR A 87 7.81 -21.35 -5.59
N ILE A 88 8.41 -20.56 -6.48
CA ILE A 88 7.70 -19.49 -7.21
C ILE A 88 6.54 -20.00 -8.09
N MET A 89 6.62 -21.24 -8.58
CA MET A 89 5.56 -21.89 -9.37
C MET A 89 4.73 -22.91 -8.59
N THR A 90 4.93 -23.01 -7.27
CA THR A 90 4.12 -23.91 -6.45
C THR A 90 2.69 -23.38 -6.31
N GLY A 91 1.72 -24.28 -6.27
CA GLY A 91 0.30 -23.93 -6.12
C GLY A 91 0.03 -22.97 -4.94
N PRO A 92 0.54 -23.25 -3.72
CA PRO A 92 0.37 -22.37 -2.56
C PRO A 92 0.90 -20.94 -2.78
N PHE A 93 2.12 -20.81 -3.31
CA PHE A 93 2.73 -19.50 -3.53
C PHE A 93 2.00 -18.71 -4.62
N VAL A 94 1.67 -19.36 -5.74
CA VAL A 94 0.89 -18.74 -6.82
C VAL A 94 -0.47 -18.28 -6.31
N ALA A 95 -1.18 -19.11 -5.53
CA ALA A 95 -2.46 -18.74 -4.95
C ALA A 95 -2.35 -17.50 -4.02
N ALA A 96 -1.30 -17.44 -3.19
CA ALA A 96 -1.05 -16.29 -2.33
C ALA A 96 -0.75 -15.02 -3.13
N VAL A 97 0.07 -15.10 -4.18
CA VAL A 97 0.36 -13.96 -5.07
C VAL A 97 -0.91 -13.51 -5.81
N LEU A 98 -1.74 -14.44 -6.30
CA LEU A 98 -3.01 -14.11 -6.94
C LEU A 98 -3.93 -13.34 -5.98
N CYS A 99 -3.98 -13.73 -4.70
CA CYS A 99 -4.71 -12.98 -3.67
C CYS A 99 -4.19 -11.53 -3.52
N LEU A 100 -2.87 -11.30 -3.61
CA LEU A 100 -2.30 -9.95 -3.63
C LEU A 100 -2.66 -9.17 -4.90
N CYS A 101 -2.69 -9.84 -6.05
CA CYS A 101 -2.98 -9.24 -7.34
C CYS A 101 -4.41 -8.72 -7.47
N VAL A 102 -5.40 -9.31 -6.77
CA VAL A 102 -6.81 -8.87 -6.84
C VAL A 102 -6.93 -7.36 -6.57
N GLU A 103 -6.28 -6.85 -5.52
CA GLU A 103 -6.31 -5.42 -5.20
C GLU A 103 -5.76 -4.58 -6.35
N ARG A 104 -4.62 -5.00 -6.91
CA ARG A 104 -3.89 -4.25 -7.94
C ARG A 104 -4.69 -4.20 -9.24
N VAL A 105 -5.28 -5.32 -9.64
CA VAL A 105 -6.15 -5.38 -10.83
C VAL A 105 -7.37 -4.48 -10.65
N CYS A 106 -8.06 -4.55 -9.51
CA CYS A 106 -9.21 -3.67 -9.24
C CYS A 106 -8.82 -2.19 -9.31
N TYR A 107 -7.69 -1.82 -8.69
CA TYR A 107 -7.23 -0.44 -8.65
C TYR A 107 -6.79 0.06 -10.03
N THR A 108 -6.07 -0.75 -10.81
CA THR A 108 -5.70 -0.41 -12.19
C THR A 108 -6.94 -0.20 -13.06
N LEU A 109 -7.96 -1.06 -12.96
CA LEU A 109 -9.19 -0.90 -13.74
C LEU A 109 -9.93 0.38 -13.37
N VAL A 110 -10.03 0.68 -12.08
CA VAL A 110 -10.64 1.93 -11.60
C VAL A 110 -9.84 3.15 -12.05
N TRP A 111 -8.51 3.06 -12.01
CA TRP A 111 -7.60 4.13 -12.40
C TRP A 111 -7.72 4.48 -13.89
N CYS A 112 -7.70 3.45 -14.75
CA CYS A 112 -7.73 3.57 -16.20
C CYS A 112 -9.13 3.84 -16.75
N CYS A 113 -10.18 3.33 -16.10
CA CYS A 113 -11.56 3.43 -16.59
C CYS A 113 -12.52 4.03 -15.54
N PRO A 114 -12.24 5.21 -14.96
CA PRO A 114 -13.05 5.76 -13.88
C PRO A 114 -14.49 6.06 -14.31
N LYS A 115 -14.71 6.53 -15.54
CA LYS A 115 -16.05 6.78 -16.09
C LYS A 115 -16.89 5.49 -16.16
N ALA A 116 -16.33 4.42 -16.72
CA ALA A 116 -17.01 3.13 -16.84
C ALA A 116 -17.30 2.51 -15.47
N PHE A 117 -16.34 2.58 -14.53
CA PHE A 117 -16.55 2.12 -13.16
C PHE A 117 -17.66 2.90 -12.45
N ALA A 118 -17.69 4.22 -12.66
CA ALA A 118 -18.74 5.08 -12.15
C ALA A 118 -20.09 4.64 -12.75
N GLU A 119 -20.24 4.56 -14.08
CA GLU A 119 -21.47 4.10 -14.72
C GLU A 119 -21.95 2.73 -14.23
N PHE A 120 -21.04 1.79 -14.03
CA PHE A 120 -21.32 0.49 -13.43
C PHE A 120 -21.93 0.63 -12.02
N CYS A 121 -21.32 1.45 -11.15
CA CYS A 121 -21.83 1.71 -9.80
C CYS A 121 -23.25 2.29 -9.84
N SER A 122 -23.54 3.19 -10.79
CA SER A 122 -24.88 3.80 -10.91
C SER A 122 -25.89 2.82 -11.48
N LYS A 123 -25.52 2.06 -12.51
CA LYS A 123 -26.40 1.09 -13.17
C LYS A 123 -26.88 0.01 -12.21
N HIS A 124 -25.99 -0.41 -11.30
CA HIS A 124 -26.27 -1.45 -10.30
C HIS A 124 -26.64 -0.88 -8.92
N ASN A 125 -26.84 0.44 -8.79
CA ASN A 125 -27.22 1.13 -7.55
C ASN A 125 -26.33 0.78 -6.34
N LEU A 126 -25.00 0.69 -6.55
CA LEU A 126 -24.04 0.25 -5.53
C LEU A 126 -23.64 1.34 -4.53
N GLY A 127 -23.95 2.60 -4.86
CA GLY A 127 -23.59 3.80 -4.09
C GLY A 127 -22.58 4.69 -4.82
N ALA A 128 -21.97 5.63 -4.09
CA ALA A 128 -20.94 6.49 -4.64
C ALA A 128 -19.68 5.66 -4.98
N PRO A 129 -19.02 5.90 -6.14
CA PRO A 129 -17.87 5.09 -6.57
C PRO A 129 -16.75 4.99 -5.52
N VAL A 130 -16.45 6.09 -4.82
CA VAL A 130 -15.46 6.11 -3.73
C VAL A 130 -15.80 5.13 -2.61
N ASP A 131 -17.08 5.04 -2.22
CA ASP A 131 -17.52 4.11 -1.17
C ASP A 131 -17.48 2.66 -1.64
N VAL A 132 -17.77 2.41 -2.91
CA VAL A 132 -17.63 1.08 -3.51
C VAL A 132 -16.16 0.64 -3.50
N ILE A 133 -15.22 1.51 -3.86
CA ILE A 133 -13.78 1.22 -3.79
C ILE A 133 -13.35 0.91 -2.35
N VAL A 134 -13.86 1.64 -1.36
CA VAL A 134 -13.54 1.37 0.07
C VAL A 134 -14.02 -0.03 0.48
N ARG A 135 -15.22 -0.44 0.06
CA ARG A 135 -15.73 -1.80 0.32
C ARG A 135 -14.87 -2.85 -0.39
N LEU A 136 -14.52 -2.63 -1.65
CA LEU A 136 -13.61 -3.49 -2.40
C LEU A 136 -12.24 -3.59 -1.72
N PHE A 137 -11.73 -2.48 -1.19
CA PHE A 137 -10.49 -2.47 -0.41
C PHE A 137 -10.58 -3.36 0.82
N GLY A 138 -11.69 -3.33 1.57
CA GLY A 138 -11.92 -4.24 2.70
C GLY A 138 -11.84 -5.72 2.28
N VAL A 139 -12.53 -6.08 1.18
CA VAL A 139 -12.47 -7.43 0.59
C VAL A 139 -11.04 -7.79 0.16
N ASN A 140 -10.32 -6.85 -0.45
CA ASN A 140 -8.95 -7.04 -0.88
C ASN A 140 -7.97 -7.23 0.28
N LYS A 141 -8.20 -6.57 1.43
CA LYS A 141 -7.40 -6.80 2.64
C LYS A 141 -7.66 -8.16 3.26
N PHE A 142 -8.88 -8.68 3.15
CA PHE A 142 -9.16 -10.06 3.51
C PHE A 142 -8.35 -11.04 2.65
N PHE A 143 -8.33 -10.88 1.33
CA PHE A 143 -7.50 -11.74 0.45
C PHE A 143 -6.00 -11.59 0.72
N GLN A 144 -5.50 -10.39 0.97
CA GLN A 144 -4.10 -10.18 1.35
C GLN A 144 -3.76 -10.92 2.64
N LEU A 145 -4.58 -10.74 3.68
CA LEU A 145 -4.38 -11.45 4.95
C LEU A 145 -4.42 -12.96 4.74
N LEU A 146 -5.36 -13.46 3.93
CA LEU A 146 -5.46 -14.87 3.59
C LEU A 146 -4.20 -15.38 2.88
N GLY A 147 -3.64 -14.64 1.91
CA GLY A 147 -2.41 -15.02 1.21
C GLY A 147 -1.20 -15.14 2.14
N PHE A 148 -1.01 -14.15 3.03
CA PHE A 148 0.05 -14.20 4.04
C PHE A 148 -0.19 -15.30 5.07
N ALA A 149 -1.42 -15.42 5.60
CA ALA A 149 -1.77 -16.44 6.58
C ALA A 149 -1.63 -17.85 6.01
N HIS A 150 -1.98 -18.07 4.75
CA HIS A 150 -1.85 -19.38 4.10
C HIS A 150 -0.40 -19.86 4.09
N LEU A 151 0.54 -19.05 3.57
CA LEU A 151 1.96 -19.43 3.53
C LEU A 151 2.60 -19.48 4.92
N TYR A 152 2.17 -18.61 5.84
CA TYR A 152 2.62 -18.66 7.23
C TYR A 152 2.21 -19.97 7.91
N LEU A 153 0.93 -20.34 7.83
CA LEU A 153 0.41 -21.55 8.48
C LEU A 153 1.03 -22.85 7.92
N LEU A 154 1.43 -22.87 6.65
CA LEU A 154 2.16 -24.01 6.07
C LEU A 154 3.56 -24.20 6.67
N GLY A 155 4.22 -23.13 7.10
CA GLY A 155 5.50 -23.18 7.81
C GLY A 155 5.37 -23.36 9.32
N GLY A 156 4.14 -23.29 9.85
CA GLY A 156 3.83 -23.45 11.26
C GLY A 156 3.83 -22.14 12.06
N LEU A 157 3.07 -22.11 13.15
CA LEU A 157 3.03 -20.95 14.05
C LEU A 157 4.36 -20.80 14.78
N ALA A 158 4.97 -19.62 14.66
CA ALA A 158 6.21 -19.28 15.33
C ALA A 158 6.20 -17.83 15.85
N PRO A 159 6.66 -17.59 17.08
CA PRO A 159 6.92 -16.24 17.57
C PRO A 159 8.13 -15.62 16.85
N PRO A 160 8.42 -14.32 17.06
CA PRO A 160 9.66 -13.71 16.60
C PRO A 160 10.88 -14.52 17.02
N SER A 161 11.76 -14.78 16.06
CA SER A 161 12.92 -15.67 16.23
C SER A 161 14.05 -15.06 17.03
N SER A 162 14.07 -13.74 17.20
CA SER A 162 15.15 -13.01 17.86
C SER A 162 14.73 -11.62 18.36
N LEU A 163 15.56 -11.00 19.21
CA LEU A 163 15.34 -9.64 19.69
C LEU A 163 15.48 -8.65 18.53
N PHE A 164 16.40 -8.92 17.59
CA PHE A 164 16.53 -8.16 16.35
C PHE A 164 15.23 -8.18 15.53
N ALA A 165 14.68 -9.37 15.29
CA ALA A 165 13.46 -9.54 14.53
C ALA A 165 12.28 -8.81 15.18
N LEU A 166 12.14 -8.92 16.52
CA LEU A 166 11.13 -8.21 17.29
C LEU A 166 11.28 -6.69 17.16
N GLY A 167 12.46 -6.16 17.47
CA GLY A 167 12.71 -4.72 17.52
C GLY A 167 12.59 -4.03 16.17
N VAL A 168 13.26 -4.56 15.15
CA VAL A 168 13.23 -4.01 13.79
C VAL A 168 11.89 -4.27 13.13
N GLY A 169 11.32 -5.47 13.29
CA GLY A 169 10.03 -5.82 12.70
C GLY A 169 8.89 -4.95 13.24
N ALA A 170 8.82 -4.78 14.56
CA ALA A 170 7.83 -3.88 15.19
C ALA A 170 8.04 -2.42 14.75
N THR A 171 9.29 -1.96 14.67
CA THR A 171 9.61 -0.62 14.16
C THR A 171 9.04 -0.44 12.75
N LEU A 172 9.33 -1.35 11.82
CA LEU A 172 8.83 -1.26 10.44
C LEU A 172 7.30 -1.27 10.34
N VAL A 173 6.61 -2.07 11.17
CA VAL A 173 5.14 -2.08 11.24
C VAL A 173 4.60 -0.73 11.71
N VAL A 174 5.06 -0.23 12.86
CA VAL A 174 4.61 1.06 13.42
C VAL A 174 4.88 2.19 12.43
N TRP A 175 6.07 2.17 11.84
CA TRP A 175 6.50 3.15 10.86
C TRP A 175 5.66 3.17 9.60
N GLY A 176 5.42 1.98 9.05
CA GLY A 176 4.60 1.81 7.86
C GLY A 176 3.15 2.24 8.10
N GLN A 177 2.60 1.92 9.26
CA GLN A 177 1.26 2.38 9.65
C GLN A 177 1.20 3.89 9.87
N ALA A 178 2.24 4.52 10.44
CA ALA A 178 2.29 5.97 10.59
C ALA A 178 2.20 6.71 9.24
N LEU A 179 2.89 6.21 8.20
CA LEU A 179 2.77 6.73 6.84
C LEU A 179 1.34 6.58 6.29
N ASN A 180 0.75 5.39 6.45
CA ASN A 180 -0.61 5.12 5.96
C ASN A 180 -1.65 6.01 6.66
N VAL A 181 -1.61 6.10 7.99
CA VAL A 181 -2.48 6.99 8.78
C VAL A 181 -2.26 8.45 8.40
N GLY A 182 -1.00 8.86 8.20
CA GLY A 182 -0.65 10.20 7.74
C GLY A 182 -1.37 10.56 6.43
N ILE A 183 -1.38 9.67 5.46
CA ILE A 183 -2.08 9.86 4.19
C ILE A 183 -3.59 10.04 4.40
N TYR A 184 -4.23 9.19 5.20
CA TYR A 184 -5.67 9.35 5.49
C TYR A 184 -5.98 10.67 6.19
N ARG A 185 -5.11 11.13 7.09
CA ARG A 185 -5.27 12.44 7.76
C ARG A 185 -5.07 13.61 6.78
N ALA A 186 -4.14 13.48 5.85
CA ALA A 186 -3.77 14.54 4.92
C ALA A 186 -4.80 14.78 3.81
N ILE A 187 -5.28 13.71 3.16
CA ILE A 187 -6.13 13.82 1.95
C ILE A 187 -7.49 13.11 2.08
N GLY A 188 -7.75 12.49 3.24
CA GLY A 188 -9.00 11.82 3.53
C GLY A 188 -9.26 10.58 2.68
N LYS A 189 -10.42 9.95 2.92
CA LYS A 189 -10.92 8.80 2.16
C LYS A 189 -10.98 9.10 0.65
N ALA A 190 -11.52 10.26 0.27
CA ALA A 190 -11.64 10.63 -1.13
C ALA A 190 -10.27 10.78 -1.82
N GLY A 191 -9.25 11.29 -1.13
CA GLY A 191 -7.91 11.36 -1.70
C GLY A 191 -7.28 9.99 -1.90
N VAL A 192 -7.43 9.09 -0.93
CA VAL A 192 -6.86 7.73 -1.00
C VAL A 192 -7.50 6.87 -2.09
N TYR A 193 -8.82 7.00 -2.29
CA TYR A 193 -9.58 6.12 -3.18
C TYR A 193 -10.01 6.85 -4.47
N TYR A 194 -9.09 7.61 -5.07
CA TYR A 194 -9.24 8.24 -6.39
C TYR A 194 -10.48 9.14 -6.56
N GLY A 195 -10.96 9.75 -5.49
CA GLY A 195 -12.13 10.64 -5.49
C GLY A 195 -12.05 11.74 -6.54
N TYR A 196 -10.85 12.28 -6.79
CA TYR A 196 -10.63 13.30 -7.81
C TYR A 196 -10.97 12.82 -9.23
N LYS A 197 -10.75 11.53 -9.55
CA LYS A 197 -11.16 10.94 -10.84
C LYS A 197 -12.68 10.82 -10.99
N PHE A 198 -13.42 10.92 -9.89
CA PHE A 198 -14.88 10.99 -9.88
C PHE A 198 -15.43 12.40 -9.69
N GLY A 199 -14.57 13.43 -9.81
CA GLY A 199 -14.97 14.83 -9.65
C GLY A 199 -15.20 15.26 -8.19
N VAL A 200 -14.68 14.51 -7.22
CA VAL A 200 -14.65 14.93 -5.81
C VAL A 200 -13.45 15.86 -5.60
N ALA A 201 -13.68 17.02 -5.00
CA ALA A 201 -12.59 17.91 -4.62
C ALA A 201 -11.73 17.25 -3.53
N VAL A 202 -10.45 17.04 -3.82
CA VAL A 202 -9.47 16.48 -2.88
C VAL A 202 -8.47 17.58 -2.52
N PRO A 203 -8.20 17.82 -1.22
CA PRO A 203 -7.26 18.85 -0.82
C PRO A 203 -5.85 18.50 -1.29
N TRP A 204 -5.14 19.51 -1.81
CA TRP A 204 -3.71 19.40 -2.02
C TRP A 204 -3.00 19.57 -0.68
N CYS A 205 -2.20 18.57 -0.26
CA CYS A 205 -1.52 18.60 1.02
C CYS A 205 -0.01 18.79 0.83
N THR A 206 0.53 19.79 1.52
CA THR A 206 1.97 20.11 1.59
C THR A 206 2.56 19.78 2.95
N GLY A 207 1.86 19.00 3.78
CA GLY A 207 2.30 18.53 5.09
C GLY A 207 2.70 17.04 5.08
N PHE A 208 2.89 16.47 6.27
CA PHE A 208 3.17 15.03 6.41
C PHE A 208 2.04 14.18 5.80
N PRO A 209 2.35 13.06 5.10
CA PRO A 209 3.68 12.53 4.82
C PRO A 209 4.32 13.02 3.51
N PHE A 210 3.70 13.93 2.78
CA PHE A 210 4.20 14.43 1.49
C PHE A 210 5.47 15.29 1.63
N THR A 211 5.69 15.93 2.78
CA THR A 211 6.93 16.67 3.09
C THR A 211 8.16 15.78 3.24
N LEU A 212 8.00 14.46 3.31
CA LEU A 212 9.13 13.53 3.27
C LEU A 212 9.79 13.46 1.88
N GLY A 213 9.20 14.07 0.85
CA GLY A 213 9.70 13.98 -0.53
C GLY A 213 9.46 12.61 -1.18
N LEU A 214 8.55 11.82 -0.63
CA LEU A 214 8.12 10.54 -1.19
C LEU A 214 6.94 10.77 -2.14
N ALA A 215 7.03 10.23 -3.35
CA ALA A 215 5.92 10.28 -4.31
C ALA A 215 4.71 9.46 -3.82
N HIS A 216 4.97 8.29 -3.23
CA HIS A 216 3.96 7.32 -2.81
C HIS A 216 4.19 6.81 -1.38
N PRO A 217 4.03 7.67 -0.35
CA PRO A 217 4.31 7.30 1.04
C PRO A 217 3.41 6.16 1.54
N GLN A 218 2.18 6.01 1.02
CA GLN A 218 1.29 4.91 1.37
C GLN A 218 1.83 3.55 0.89
N TYR A 219 2.43 3.51 -0.30
CA TYR A 219 3.01 2.30 -0.87
C TYR A 219 4.27 1.89 -0.12
N LEU A 220 5.13 2.85 0.20
CA LEU A 220 6.27 2.60 1.08
C LEU A 220 5.82 2.09 2.45
N GLY A 221 4.82 2.73 3.05
CA GLY A 221 4.32 2.33 4.37
C GLY A 221 3.70 0.94 4.39
N SER A 222 2.96 0.58 3.34
CA SER A 222 2.39 -0.76 3.20
C SER A 222 3.45 -1.83 2.97
N ALA A 223 4.47 -1.55 2.14
CA ALA A 223 5.62 -2.45 1.96
C ALA A 223 6.41 -2.63 3.25
N ALA A 224 6.72 -1.54 3.96
CA ALA A 224 7.40 -1.59 5.26
C ALA A 224 6.62 -2.43 6.29
N THR A 225 5.29 -2.29 6.33
CA THR A 225 4.44 -3.12 7.19
C THR A 225 4.57 -4.61 6.84
N ALA A 226 4.52 -4.96 5.55
CA ALA A 226 4.65 -6.35 5.11
C ALA A 226 6.01 -6.96 5.48
N TYR A 227 7.11 -6.22 5.24
CA TYR A 227 8.44 -6.65 5.67
C TYR A 227 8.55 -6.77 7.19
N GLY A 228 7.98 -5.83 7.94
CA GLY A 228 7.95 -5.88 9.40
C GLY A 228 7.23 -7.12 9.91
N CYS A 229 6.05 -7.43 9.37
CA CYS A 229 5.31 -8.65 9.70
C CYS A 229 6.10 -9.92 9.35
N VAL A 230 6.70 -10.01 8.15
CA VAL A 230 7.53 -11.16 7.77
C VAL A 230 8.74 -11.29 8.68
N LEU A 231 9.41 -10.19 9.02
CA LEU A 231 10.57 -10.23 9.91
C LEU A 231 10.18 -10.78 11.30
N LEU A 232 8.99 -10.43 11.79
CA LEU A 232 8.46 -10.90 13.07
C LEU A 232 8.07 -12.39 13.09
N SER A 233 7.95 -13.06 11.94
CA SER A 233 7.34 -14.38 11.87
C SER A 233 8.09 -15.39 11.00
N LEU A 234 9.07 -14.96 10.19
CA LEU A 234 9.84 -15.82 9.30
C LEU A 234 10.78 -16.74 10.07
N THR A 235 10.71 -18.04 9.76
CA THR A 235 11.61 -19.07 10.27
C THR A 235 12.11 -19.95 9.13
N ALA A 236 13.07 -20.83 9.40
CA ALA A 236 13.59 -21.77 8.40
C ALA A 236 12.50 -22.65 7.78
N ALA A 237 11.45 -23.01 8.55
CA ALA A 237 10.35 -23.83 8.05
C ALA A 237 9.48 -23.12 7.00
N HIS A 238 9.47 -21.80 7.02
CA HIS A 238 8.70 -20.97 6.07
C HIS A 238 9.42 -20.74 4.74
N VAL A 239 10.75 -20.87 4.71
CA VAL A 239 11.58 -20.55 3.55
C VAL A 239 11.22 -21.41 2.33
N PRO A 240 11.07 -22.74 2.42
CA PRO A 240 10.73 -23.57 1.27
C PRO A 240 9.35 -23.27 0.69
N GLY A 241 8.43 -22.71 1.48
CA GLY A 241 7.09 -22.30 1.04
C GLY A 241 7.04 -20.88 0.45
N GLY A 242 8.13 -20.13 0.49
CA GLY A 242 8.22 -18.79 -0.08
C GLY A 242 7.50 -17.70 0.71
N TYR A 243 7.18 -17.91 2.00
CA TYR A 243 6.46 -16.92 2.81
C TYR A 243 7.15 -15.54 2.81
N GLY A 244 8.48 -15.48 3.00
CA GLY A 244 9.22 -14.22 2.94
C GLY A 244 9.19 -13.59 1.54
N GLY A 245 9.09 -14.41 0.49
CA GLY A 245 8.99 -13.99 -0.90
C GLY A 245 7.71 -13.17 -1.18
N LEU A 246 6.67 -13.36 -0.36
CA LEU A 246 5.41 -12.66 -0.50
C LEU A 246 5.53 -11.15 -0.19
N ALA A 247 6.40 -10.76 0.76
CA ALA A 247 6.70 -9.34 1.00
C ALA A 247 7.42 -8.68 -0.19
N HIS A 248 8.34 -9.40 -0.85
CA HIS A 248 8.98 -8.94 -2.08
C HIS A 248 7.96 -8.78 -3.22
N ALA A 249 7.10 -9.78 -3.42
CA ALA A 249 6.03 -9.72 -4.41
C ALA A 249 5.10 -8.53 -4.16
N GLN A 250 4.69 -8.30 -2.91
CA GLN A 250 3.87 -7.16 -2.53
C GLN A 250 4.56 -5.82 -2.81
N ALA A 251 5.85 -5.68 -2.51
CA ALA A 251 6.62 -4.48 -2.81
C ALA A 251 6.71 -4.21 -4.33
N LEU A 252 6.91 -5.25 -5.15
CA LEU A 252 6.89 -5.13 -6.61
C LEU A 252 5.51 -4.71 -7.14
N LEU A 253 4.43 -5.26 -6.58
CA LEU A 253 3.08 -4.85 -6.93
C LEU A 253 2.79 -3.39 -6.57
N TYR A 254 3.36 -2.88 -5.48
CA TYR A 254 3.30 -1.46 -5.15
C TYR A 254 4.13 -0.59 -6.11
N ALA A 255 5.32 -1.06 -6.52
CA ALA A 255 6.10 -0.38 -7.55
C ALA A 255 5.35 -0.32 -8.89
N TYR A 256 4.66 -1.41 -9.26
CA TYR A 256 3.74 -1.43 -10.41
C TYR A 256 2.64 -0.38 -10.28
N MET A 257 1.95 -0.28 -9.14
CA MET A 257 0.91 0.76 -8.97
C MET A 257 1.48 2.17 -9.01
N ALA A 258 2.65 2.40 -8.40
CA ALA A 258 3.34 3.68 -8.50
C ALA A 258 3.61 4.07 -9.96
N TYR A 259 4.00 3.10 -10.79
CA TYR A 259 4.20 3.30 -12.22
C TYR A 259 2.89 3.62 -12.94
N VAL A 260 1.82 2.84 -12.69
CA VAL A 260 0.48 3.08 -13.27
C VAL A 260 0.03 4.50 -12.97
N GLU A 261 0.12 4.92 -11.70
CA GLU A 261 -0.35 6.25 -11.30
C GLU A 261 0.46 7.42 -11.84
N HIS A 262 1.70 7.18 -12.26
CA HIS A 262 2.55 8.22 -12.85
C HIS A 262 2.48 8.31 -14.37
N ASN A 263 2.09 7.23 -15.05
CA ASN A 263 2.27 7.09 -16.49
C ASN A 263 0.98 6.80 -17.28
N LEU A 264 -0.03 6.20 -16.64
CA LEU A 264 -1.34 5.87 -17.24
C LEU A 264 -2.44 6.80 -16.71
#